data_AF-A0AA43IGG8-F1
#
_entry.id   AF-A0AA43IGG8-F1
#
_cell.length_a   1.000
_cell.length_b   1.000
_cell.length_c   1.000
_cell.angle_alpha   90.00
_cell.angle_beta   90.00
_cell.angle_gamma   90.00
#
_symmetry.space_group_name_H-M   'P 1'
#
loop_
_entity.id
_entity.type
_entity.pdbx_description
1 polymer ?
#
loop_
_entity_poly.entity_id
_entity_poly.type
_entity_poly.pdbx_seq_one_letter_code
_entity_poly.pdbx_strand_id
1 'polypeptide(L)'
;MKIARPPVSAPTRPVYVPPPGACDAHCHVFGPPERFPYAEVRPYTPGEPAPRERLARLHSHLGLSRAVIVQATPHGTDNSAMLDAIAHSNGAYRGVALLAENISDAELERLHAGGVRAARFNFVQHLGGAPDPAYFKSAVARAKAMGWHIELHFDAQDLAQYRDLLNALPVRFIIDHMGRVKAADGPEQAPLRNLLELLQDNER
;
A
#
# COMPACT_ATOMS: atom_id res chain seq x y z
N MET A 1 -6.95 11.74 -19.18
CA MET A 1 -6.37 11.13 -17.96
C MET A 1 -7.06 11.73 -16.75
N LYS A 2 -7.42 10.93 -15.73
CA LYS A 2 -8.07 11.42 -14.51
C LYS A 2 -7.06 12.18 -13.65
N ILE A 3 -7.44 13.36 -13.14
CA ILE A 3 -6.63 14.12 -12.19
C ILE A 3 -7.20 13.87 -10.78
N ALA A 4 -6.37 13.42 -9.85
CA ALA A 4 -6.76 13.31 -8.45
C ALA A 4 -6.82 14.69 -7.80
N ARG A 5 -7.78 14.89 -6.88
CA ARG A 5 -7.90 16.16 -6.16
C ARG A 5 -6.61 16.43 -5.37
N PRO A 6 -6.17 17.69 -5.28
CA PRO A 6 -5.03 18.02 -4.44
C PRO A 6 -5.34 17.73 -2.96
N PRO A 7 -4.33 17.40 -2.15
CA PRO A 7 -4.48 17.30 -0.71
C PRO A 7 -4.92 18.63 -0.09
N VAL A 8 -5.52 18.56 1.11
CA VAL A 8 -5.88 19.73 1.90
C VAL A 8 -4.61 20.52 2.24
N SER A 9 -4.58 21.81 1.90
CA SER A 9 -3.39 22.67 2.06
C SER A 9 -3.02 22.91 3.53
N ALA A 10 -4.03 23.05 4.39
CA ALA A 10 -3.89 23.28 5.82
C ALA A 10 -4.84 22.36 6.60
N PRO A 11 -4.45 21.09 6.90
CA PRO A 11 -5.26 20.21 7.71
C PRO A 11 -5.40 20.77 9.14
N THR A 12 -6.55 20.53 9.76
CA THR A 12 -6.76 20.87 11.17
C THR A 12 -5.97 19.92 12.06
N ARG A 13 -5.47 20.43 13.19
CA ARG A 13 -4.82 19.58 14.20
C ARG A 13 -5.88 18.70 14.86
N PRO A 14 -5.71 17.36 14.89
CA PRO A 14 -6.63 16.49 15.60
C PRO A 14 -6.66 16.80 17.10
N VAL A 15 -7.84 16.68 17.72
CA VAL A 15 -7.97 16.75 19.19
C VAL A 15 -7.33 15.53 19.85
N TYR A 16 -7.40 14.37 19.19
CA TYR A 16 -6.73 13.16 19.62
C TYR A 16 -5.22 13.30 19.47
N VAL A 17 -4.48 12.99 20.54
CA VAL A 17 -3.02 12.94 20.53
C VAL A 17 -2.60 11.47 20.44
N PRO A 18 -1.96 11.04 19.34
CA PRO A 18 -1.48 9.67 19.22
C PRO A 18 -0.44 9.34 20.30
N PRO A 19 -0.39 8.08 20.77
CA PRO A 19 0.63 7.66 21.72
C PRO A 19 2.05 7.75 21.11
N PRO A 20 3.11 7.83 21.93
CA PRO A 20 4.48 7.73 21.46
C PRO A 20 4.68 6.47 20.58
N GLY A 21 5.39 6.61 19.47
CA GLY A 21 5.59 5.51 18.53
C GLY A 21 4.40 5.22 17.60
N ALA A 22 3.36 6.06 17.57
CA ALA A 22 2.25 5.91 16.63
C ALA A 22 2.72 5.88 15.17
N CYS A 23 2.08 5.01 14.38
CA CYS A 23 2.45 4.72 12.99
C CYS A 23 1.30 5.05 12.05
N ASP A 24 1.58 5.82 10.99
CA ASP A 24 0.73 5.83 9.81
C ASP A 24 1.04 4.57 9.00
N ALA A 25 0.16 3.57 9.02
CA ALA A 25 0.42 2.29 8.37
C ALA A 25 0.07 2.27 6.86
N HIS A 26 -0.45 3.36 6.30
CA HIS A 26 -0.79 3.40 4.87
C HIS A 26 -0.80 4.84 4.34
N CYS A 27 0.33 5.29 3.82
CA CYS A 27 0.44 6.60 3.16
C CYS A 27 1.24 6.51 1.85
N HIS A 28 1.24 7.59 1.09
CA HIS A 28 1.91 7.66 -0.21
C HIS A 28 2.76 8.93 -0.32
N VAL A 29 3.80 8.87 -1.14
CA VAL A 29 4.50 10.04 -1.65
C VAL A 29 4.29 10.13 -3.17
N PHE A 30 4.19 11.35 -3.68
CA PHE A 30 4.06 11.63 -5.10
C PHE A 30 5.14 12.61 -5.54
N GLY A 31 6.06 12.12 -6.38
CA GLY A 31 7.11 12.95 -6.97
C GLY A 31 8.13 13.48 -5.96
N PRO A 32 8.80 14.61 -6.26
CA PRO A 32 8.42 15.55 -7.32
C PRO A 32 8.77 15.00 -8.73
N PRO A 33 7.96 15.28 -9.78
CA PRO A 33 8.09 14.66 -11.10
C PRO A 33 9.45 14.89 -11.78
N GLU A 34 10.12 15.99 -11.45
CA GLU A 34 11.42 16.35 -12.01
C GLU A 34 12.54 15.42 -11.53
N ARG A 35 12.34 14.75 -10.38
CA ARG A 35 13.29 13.78 -9.79
C ARG A 35 12.77 12.36 -9.85
N PHE A 36 11.47 12.19 -9.64
CA PHE A 36 10.77 10.91 -9.66
C PHE A 36 9.57 11.03 -10.60
N PRO A 37 9.77 10.76 -11.90
CA PRO A 37 8.70 10.90 -12.88
C PRO A 37 7.55 9.93 -12.57
N TYR A 38 6.35 10.31 -13.00
CA TYR A 38 5.22 9.39 -13.01
C TYR A 38 5.35 8.41 -14.18
N ALA A 39 4.84 7.19 -13.99
CA ALA A 39 4.77 6.19 -15.04
C ALA A 39 3.94 6.72 -16.23
N GLU A 40 4.39 6.43 -17.46
CA GLU A 40 3.72 6.87 -18.68
C GLU A 40 2.26 6.38 -18.72
N VAL A 41 2.07 5.09 -18.44
CA VAL A 41 0.76 4.47 -18.26
C VAL A 41 0.39 4.50 -16.78
N ARG A 42 -0.69 5.21 -16.44
CA ARG A 42 -1.17 5.37 -15.06
C ARG A 42 -2.68 5.62 -14.99
N PRO A 43 -3.37 5.13 -13.95
CA PRO A 43 -4.82 5.29 -13.82
C PRO A 43 -5.25 6.74 -13.53
N TYR A 44 -4.36 7.55 -12.95
CA TYR A 44 -4.56 8.97 -12.69
C TYR A 44 -3.20 9.69 -12.54
N THR A 45 -3.18 11.03 -12.69
CA THR A 45 -2.08 11.84 -12.12
C THR A 45 -2.52 12.52 -10.83
N PRO A 46 -1.62 12.64 -9.84
CA PRO A 46 -1.79 13.58 -8.74
C PRO A 46 -1.96 15.00 -9.28
N GLY A 47 -2.95 15.75 -8.75
CA GLY A 47 -3.16 17.15 -9.13
C GLY A 47 -2.02 18.08 -8.71
N GLU A 48 -1.26 17.69 -7.68
CA GLU A 48 -0.03 18.34 -7.27
C GLU A 48 0.95 17.31 -6.68
N PRO A 49 2.27 17.57 -6.74
CA PRO A 49 3.25 16.74 -6.05
C PRO A 49 3.05 16.74 -4.53
N ALA A 50 3.32 15.60 -3.91
CA ALA A 50 3.34 15.42 -2.47
C ALA A 50 4.64 14.68 -2.08
N PRO A 51 5.79 15.38 -2.15
CA PRO A 51 7.08 14.76 -1.90
C PRO A 51 7.29 14.47 -0.41
N ARG A 52 8.38 13.75 -0.10
CA ARG A 52 8.69 13.30 1.28
C ARG A 52 8.68 14.42 2.32
N GLU A 53 9.09 15.63 1.97
CA GLU A 53 9.15 16.77 2.89
C GLU A 53 7.74 17.19 3.33
N ARG A 54 6.76 17.06 2.43
CA ARG A 54 5.36 17.35 2.74
C ARG A 54 4.77 16.26 3.65
N LEU A 55 5.06 15.00 3.37
CA LEU A 55 4.65 13.89 4.22
C LEU A 55 5.24 14.03 5.64
N ALA A 56 6.54 14.37 5.74
CA ALA A 56 7.20 14.59 7.03
C ALA A 56 6.56 15.76 7.82
N ARG A 57 6.22 16.87 7.15
CA ARG A 57 5.48 17.97 7.77
C ARG A 57 4.10 17.54 8.27
N LEU A 58 3.38 16.73 7.48
CA LEU A 58 2.08 16.19 7.88
C LEU A 58 2.19 15.27 9.09
N HIS A 59 3.12 14.31 9.10
CA HIS A 59 3.32 13.42 10.25
C HIS A 59 3.71 14.19 11.51
N SER A 60 4.58 15.19 11.41
CA SER A 60 4.91 16.08 12.54
C SER A 60 3.68 16.83 13.05
N HIS A 61 2.84 17.33 12.14
CA HIS A 61 1.59 18.01 12.49
C HIS A 61 0.61 17.07 13.21
N LEU A 62 0.51 15.80 12.77
CA LEU A 62 -0.37 14.78 13.33
C LEU A 62 0.18 14.09 14.58
N GLY A 63 1.45 14.30 14.94
CA GLY A 63 2.10 13.63 16.07
C GLY A 63 2.47 12.16 15.78
N LEU A 64 2.71 11.82 14.51
CA LEU A 64 3.10 10.48 14.07
C LEU A 64 4.62 10.37 13.94
N SER A 65 5.18 9.25 14.37
CA SER A 65 6.64 9.04 14.45
C SER A 65 7.14 7.88 13.62
N ARG A 66 6.24 7.04 13.10
CA ARG A 66 6.55 5.95 12.17
C ARG A 66 5.60 5.98 11.00
N ALA A 67 6.01 5.39 9.89
CA ALA A 67 5.14 5.25 8.73
C ALA A 67 5.46 4.01 7.89
N VAL A 68 4.44 3.51 7.20
CA VAL A 68 4.57 2.56 6.10
C VAL A 68 4.12 3.27 4.83
N ILE A 69 5.07 3.53 3.95
CA ILE A 69 4.83 4.18 2.67
C ILE A 69 4.51 3.09 1.66
N VAL A 70 3.29 3.13 1.13
CA VAL A 70 2.83 2.20 0.12
C VAL A 70 3.10 2.81 -1.24
N GLN A 71 3.70 2.05 -2.14
CA GLN A 71 4.03 2.50 -3.48
C GLN A 71 2.77 2.98 -4.22
N ALA A 72 2.87 4.21 -4.72
CA ALA A 72 1.81 4.93 -5.38
C ALA A 72 1.66 4.44 -6.83
N THR A 73 0.45 4.03 -7.24
CA THR A 73 0.18 3.56 -8.60
C THR A 73 0.58 4.55 -9.71
N PRO A 74 0.54 5.89 -9.54
CA PRO A 74 1.08 6.82 -10.53
C PRO A 74 2.58 6.68 -10.82
N HIS A 75 3.37 6.09 -9.92
CA HIS A 75 4.79 5.79 -10.16
C HIS A 75 5.01 4.36 -10.70
N GLY A 76 3.95 3.55 -10.85
CA GLY A 76 4.07 2.17 -11.30
C GLY A 76 5.03 1.36 -10.41
N THR A 77 5.92 0.62 -11.04
CA THR A 77 6.92 -0.23 -10.36
C THR A 77 8.25 0.49 -10.11
N ASP A 78 8.35 1.79 -10.43
CA ASP A 78 9.48 2.62 -10.00
C ASP A 78 9.28 3.06 -8.54
N ASN A 79 9.91 2.31 -7.64
CA ASN A 79 9.81 2.50 -6.20
C ASN A 79 10.74 3.61 -5.66
N SER A 80 11.42 4.39 -6.52
CA SER A 80 12.49 5.31 -6.12
C SER A 80 12.02 6.45 -5.22
N ALA A 81 10.83 7.02 -5.45
CA ALA A 81 10.27 8.07 -4.59
C ALA A 81 10.01 7.57 -3.16
N MET A 82 9.44 6.37 -3.04
CA MET A 82 9.21 5.71 -1.75
C MET A 82 10.53 5.44 -1.02
N LEU A 83 11.52 4.88 -1.73
CA LEU A 83 12.85 4.61 -1.15
C LEU A 83 13.55 5.88 -0.67
N ASP A 84 13.45 6.99 -1.42
CA ASP A 84 13.99 8.28 -1.00
C ASP A 84 13.35 8.78 0.29
N ALA A 85 12.03 8.64 0.42
CA ALA A 85 11.32 8.99 1.65
C ALA A 85 11.75 8.12 2.84
N ILE A 86 11.97 6.81 2.63
CA ILE A 86 12.44 5.90 3.67
C ILE A 86 13.87 6.25 4.10
N ALA A 87 14.78 6.49 3.15
CA ALA A 87 16.18 6.81 3.44
C ALA A 87 16.33 8.07 4.31
N HIS A 88 15.44 9.06 4.13
CA HIS A 88 15.44 10.31 4.89
C HIS A 88 14.62 10.26 6.19
N SER A 89 14.12 9.08 6.58
CA SER A 89 13.29 8.92 7.78
C SER A 89 14.08 8.66 9.06
N ASN A 90 15.42 8.55 8.97
CA ASN A 90 16.27 8.10 10.07
C ASN A 90 15.80 6.76 10.69
N GLY A 91 15.39 5.82 9.83
CA GLY A 91 14.94 4.49 10.22
C GLY A 91 13.47 4.39 10.63
N ALA A 92 12.73 5.50 10.71
CA ALA A 92 11.34 5.55 11.16
C ALA A 92 10.34 4.93 10.19
N TYR A 93 10.65 4.90 8.88
CA TYR A 93 9.72 4.48 7.84
C TYR A 93 10.07 3.10 7.25
N ARG A 94 9.05 2.40 6.73
CA ARG A 94 9.16 1.17 5.93
C ARG A 94 8.32 1.30 4.66
N GLY A 95 8.53 0.39 3.71
CA GLY A 95 7.87 0.44 2.41
C GLY A 95 7.05 -0.80 2.07
N VAL A 96 6.02 -0.61 1.24
CA VAL A 96 5.34 -1.66 0.47
C VAL A 96 5.50 -1.37 -1.01
N ALA A 97 6.13 -2.27 -1.76
CA ALA A 97 6.47 -2.06 -3.16
C ALA A 97 5.38 -2.55 -4.13
N LEU A 98 5.29 -1.92 -5.30
CA LEU A 98 4.74 -2.55 -6.49
C LEU A 98 5.91 -3.17 -7.26
N LEU A 99 5.83 -4.46 -7.54
CA LEU A 99 6.91 -5.20 -8.21
C LEU A 99 6.64 -5.28 -9.72
N ALA A 100 7.72 -5.21 -10.50
CA ALA A 100 7.65 -5.58 -11.91
C ALA A 100 7.57 -7.11 -12.04
N GLU A 101 6.86 -7.61 -13.07
CA GLU A 101 6.71 -9.05 -13.29
C GLU A 101 8.05 -9.77 -13.49
N ASN A 102 9.01 -9.07 -14.10
CA ASN A 102 10.36 -9.55 -14.39
C ASN A 102 11.41 -9.04 -13.38
N ILE A 103 11.00 -8.66 -12.16
CA ILE A 103 11.93 -8.16 -11.14
C ILE A 103 13.06 -9.18 -10.88
N SER A 104 14.31 -8.69 -10.86
CA SER A 104 15.48 -9.51 -10.55
C SER A 104 15.64 -9.70 -9.04
N ASP A 105 16.38 -10.73 -8.63
CA ASP A 105 16.65 -10.96 -7.21
C ASP A 105 17.50 -9.84 -6.61
N ALA A 106 18.48 -9.32 -7.37
CA ALA A 106 19.28 -8.16 -6.95
C ALA A 106 18.41 -6.91 -6.70
N GLU A 107 17.39 -6.67 -7.54
CA GLU A 107 16.48 -5.55 -7.34
C GLU A 107 15.57 -5.78 -6.12
N LEU A 108 15.12 -7.01 -5.90
CA LEU A 108 14.35 -7.36 -4.70
C LEU A 108 15.17 -7.19 -3.42
N GLU A 109 16.45 -7.58 -3.44
CA GLU A 109 17.42 -7.35 -2.35
C GLU A 109 17.66 -5.86 -2.12
N ARG A 110 17.79 -5.07 -3.19
CA ARG A 110 17.90 -3.61 -3.09
C ARG A 110 16.68 -3.00 -2.40
N LEU A 111 15.46 -3.44 -2.75
CA LEU A 111 14.24 -2.99 -2.10
C LEU A 111 14.22 -3.39 -0.62
N HIS A 112 14.62 -4.61 -0.28
CA HIS A 112 14.68 -5.08 1.10
C HIS A 112 15.67 -4.24 1.93
N ALA A 113 16.89 -4.05 1.43
CA ALA A 113 17.92 -3.23 2.06
C ALA A 113 17.45 -1.77 2.22
N GLY A 114 16.70 -1.25 1.24
CA GLY A 114 16.08 0.07 1.26
C GLY A 114 14.89 0.22 2.22
N GLY A 115 14.49 -0.84 2.93
CA GLY A 115 13.44 -0.79 3.96
C GLY A 115 12.06 -1.28 3.54
N VAL A 116 11.92 -1.87 2.34
CA VAL A 116 10.66 -2.51 1.92
C VAL A 116 10.46 -3.82 2.67
N ARG A 117 9.21 -4.09 3.10
CA ARG A 117 8.83 -5.28 3.88
C ARG A 117 7.57 -5.98 3.36
N ALA A 118 7.03 -5.53 2.23
CA ALA A 118 5.90 -6.15 1.55
C ALA A 118 5.83 -5.79 0.08
N ALA A 119 5.04 -6.59 -0.65
CA ALA A 119 4.58 -6.28 -1.99
C ALA A 119 3.06 -6.08 -1.98
N ARG A 120 2.57 -5.12 -2.77
CA ARG A 120 1.14 -4.83 -2.91
C ARG A 120 0.59 -5.33 -4.23
N PHE A 121 -0.62 -5.90 -4.19
CA PHE A 121 -1.36 -6.33 -5.37
C PHE A 121 -2.75 -5.72 -5.36
N ASN A 122 -3.15 -5.21 -6.52
CA ASN A 122 -4.50 -4.74 -6.73
C ASN A 122 -5.33 -5.84 -7.40
N PHE A 123 -6.57 -6.03 -6.93
CA PHE A 123 -7.57 -6.89 -7.54
C PHE A 123 -8.79 -6.09 -8.00
N VAL A 124 -8.83 -4.79 -7.73
CA VAL A 124 -9.87 -3.85 -8.15
C VAL A 124 -9.74 -3.58 -9.65
N GLN A 125 -10.81 -3.85 -10.41
CA GLN A 125 -10.83 -3.77 -11.87
C GLN A 125 -10.33 -2.43 -12.44
N HIS A 126 -10.80 -1.31 -11.86
CA HIS A 126 -10.41 0.03 -12.34
C HIS A 126 -8.97 0.45 -11.99
N LEU A 127 -8.24 -0.39 -11.24
CA LEU A 127 -6.83 -0.20 -10.88
C LEU A 127 -5.92 -1.30 -11.47
N GLY A 128 -6.42 -2.06 -12.45
CA GLY A 128 -5.67 -3.10 -13.17
C GLY A 128 -6.29 -4.49 -13.10
N GLY A 129 -7.25 -4.72 -12.19
CA GLY A 129 -7.87 -6.04 -11.99
C GLY A 129 -6.91 -7.05 -11.34
N ALA A 130 -7.36 -8.29 -11.21
CA ALA A 130 -6.56 -9.36 -10.60
C ALA A 130 -5.26 -9.59 -11.38
N PRO A 131 -4.12 -9.77 -10.68
CA PRO A 131 -2.84 -10.04 -11.32
C PRO A 131 -2.86 -11.40 -12.03
N ASP A 132 -1.94 -11.58 -12.98
CA ASP A 132 -1.67 -12.90 -13.54
C ASP A 132 -1.35 -13.91 -12.41
N PRO A 133 -2.00 -15.09 -12.37
CA PRO A 133 -1.81 -16.04 -11.28
C PRO A 133 -0.39 -16.57 -11.13
N ALA A 134 0.35 -16.74 -12.23
CA ALA A 134 1.73 -17.24 -12.19
C ALA A 134 2.67 -16.17 -11.62
N TYR A 135 2.48 -14.91 -12.04
CA TYR A 135 3.17 -13.77 -11.47
C TYR A 135 2.88 -13.64 -9.97
N PHE A 136 1.61 -13.63 -9.56
CA PHE A 136 1.22 -13.52 -8.16
C PHE A 136 1.86 -14.63 -7.30
N LYS A 137 1.79 -15.88 -7.76
CA LYS A 137 2.40 -17.03 -7.06
C LYS A 137 3.92 -16.88 -6.92
N SER A 138 4.60 -16.44 -7.99
CA SER A 138 6.04 -16.19 -7.97
C SER A 138 6.41 -15.11 -6.96
N ALA A 139 5.69 -13.98 -6.97
CA ALA A 139 5.94 -12.87 -6.06
C ALA A 139 5.65 -13.24 -4.60
N VAL A 140 4.60 -14.02 -4.32
CA VAL A 140 4.33 -14.56 -2.97
C VAL A 140 5.47 -15.46 -2.48
N ALA A 141 6.01 -16.32 -3.33
CA ALA A 141 7.14 -17.18 -2.97
C ALA A 141 8.40 -16.35 -2.64
N ARG A 142 8.69 -15.31 -3.44
CA ARG A 142 9.80 -14.38 -3.20
C ARG A 142 9.60 -13.54 -1.94
N ALA A 143 8.39 -13.04 -1.70
CA ALA A 143 8.04 -12.33 -0.48
C ALA A 143 8.25 -13.22 0.76
N LYS A 144 7.84 -14.50 0.68
CA LYS A 144 8.09 -15.49 1.74
C LYS A 144 9.58 -15.63 2.04
N ALA A 145 10.40 -15.81 1.00
CA ALA A 145 11.85 -15.95 1.15
C ALA A 145 12.49 -14.71 1.81
N MET A 146 11.95 -13.51 1.55
CA MET A 146 12.39 -12.25 2.14
C MET A 146 11.84 -11.96 3.55
N GLY A 147 10.96 -12.81 4.08
CA GLY A 147 10.24 -12.54 5.32
C GLY A 147 9.24 -11.38 5.21
N TRP A 148 8.79 -11.07 3.99
CA TRP A 148 7.81 -10.04 3.70
C TRP A 148 6.38 -10.53 3.89
N HIS A 149 5.44 -9.59 4.01
CA HIS A 149 4.01 -9.84 3.91
C HIS A 149 3.46 -9.36 2.56
N ILE A 150 2.18 -9.62 2.30
CA ILE A 150 1.49 -9.19 1.08
C ILE A 150 0.37 -8.21 1.45
N GLU A 151 0.31 -7.07 0.76
CA GLU A 151 -0.80 -6.12 0.87
C GLU A 151 -1.75 -6.31 -0.31
N LEU A 152 -3.05 -6.39 -0.06
CA LEU A 152 -4.05 -6.74 -1.06
C LEU A 152 -5.18 -5.72 -1.07
N HIS A 153 -5.50 -5.20 -2.25
CA HIS A 153 -6.57 -4.24 -2.46
C HIS A 153 -7.71 -4.87 -3.26
N PHE A 154 -8.88 -5.06 -2.64
CA PHE A 154 -10.07 -5.68 -3.23
C PHE A 154 -11.27 -4.73 -3.22
N ASP A 155 -12.23 -4.97 -4.12
CA ASP A 155 -13.61 -4.55 -3.93
C ASP A 155 -14.34 -5.55 -3.02
N ALA A 156 -15.20 -5.06 -2.13
CA ALA A 156 -15.76 -5.86 -1.03
C ALA A 156 -16.54 -7.10 -1.50
N GLN A 157 -17.25 -6.98 -2.63
CA GLN A 157 -18.08 -8.05 -3.20
C GLN A 157 -17.23 -9.21 -3.72
N ASP A 158 -15.98 -8.92 -4.08
CA ASP A 158 -15.06 -9.87 -4.70
C ASP A 158 -14.26 -10.65 -3.66
N LEU A 159 -14.37 -10.35 -2.37
CA LEU A 159 -13.54 -11.01 -1.37
C LEU A 159 -13.85 -12.51 -1.25
N ALA A 160 -15.14 -12.88 -1.37
CA ALA A 160 -15.59 -14.26 -1.22
C ALA A 160 -15.01 -15.21 -2.28
N GLN A 161 -14.85 -14.76 -3.52
CA GLN A 161 -14.28 -15.58 -4.60
C GLN A 161 -12.79 -15.89 -4.39
N TYR A 162 -12.08 -15.11 -3.57
CA TYR A 162 -10.66 -15.30 -3.31
C TYR A 162 -10.38 -15.96 -1.95
N ARG A 163 -11.39 -16.38 -1.19
CA ARG A 163 -11.20 -16.91 0.17
C ARG A 163 -10.23 -18.08 0.22
N ASP A 164 -10.36 -19.04 -0.68
CA ASP A 164 -9.47 -20.21 -0.72
C ASP A 164 -8.02 -19.82 -1.05
N LEU A 165 -7.83 -18.88 -1.98
CA LEU A 165 -6.52 -18.33 -2.32
C LEU A 165 -5.88 -17.65 -1.09
N LEU A 166 -6.65 -16.82 -0.39
CA LEU A 166 -6.19 -16.06 0.78
C LEU A 166 -5.82 -16.99 1.94
N ASN A 167 -6.67 -17.96 2.25
CA ASN A 167 -6.42 -18.96 3.29
C ASN A 167 -5.18 -19.83 2.99
N ALA A 168 -4.90 -20.06 1.71
CA ALA A 168 -3.73 -20.81 1.27
C ALA A 168 -2.42 -19.99 1.24
N LEU A 169 -2.45 -18.67 1.49
CA LEU A 169 -1.24 -17.86 1.43
C LEU A 169 -0.21 -18.30 2.48
N PRO A 170 1.04 -18.56 2.06
CA PRO A 170 2.10 -19.04 2.96
C PRO A 170 2.79 -17.91 3.72
N VAL A 171 2.23 -16.70 3.68
CA VAL A 171 2.74 -15.46 4.28
C VAL A 171 1.58 -14.70 4.91
N ARG A 172 1.88 -13.81 5.85
CA ARG A 172 0.88 -12.87 6.35
C ARG A 172 0.41 -11.96 5.21
N PHE A 173 -0.84 -11.55 5.27
CA PHE A 173 -1.39 -10.57 4.35
C PHE A 173 -2.19 -9.49 5.07
N ILE A 174 -2.37 -8.35 4.39
CA ILE A 174 -3.17 -7.22 4.82
C ILE A 174 -4.23 -6.97 3.75
N ILE A 175 -5.48 -6.74 4.17
CA ILE A 175 -6.55 -6.30 3.29
C ILE A 175 -6.71 -4.79 3.44
N ASP A 176 -6.50 -4.05 2.36
CA ASP A 176 -6.57 -2.59 2.36
C ASP A 176 -7.98 -2.08 2.62
N HIS A 177 -8.06 -0.97 3.36
CA HIS A 177 -9.25 -0.12 3.48
C HIS A 177 -10.51 -0.89 3.91
N MET A 178 -10.38 -1.83 4.86
CA MET A 178 -11.48 -2.66 5.35
C MET A 178 -12.19 -3.40 4.19
N GLY A 179 -11.43 -3.83 3.19
CA GLY A 179 -11.96 -4.49 2.00
C GLY A 179 -12.89 -3.61 1.15
N ARG A 180 -12.86 -2.28 1.33
CA ARG A 180 -13.80 -1.31 0.70
C ARG A 180 -15.28 -1.60 1.00
N VAL A 181 -15.57 -2.22 2.14
CA VAL A 181 -16.95 -2.43 2.60
C VAL A 181 -17.64 -1.07 2.72
N LYS A 182 -18.85 -0.95 2.16
CA LYS A 182 -19.60 0.31 2.14
C LYS A 182 -20.28 0.52 3.49
N ALA A 183 -19.82 1.48 4.27
CA ALA A 183 -20.39 1.78 5.58
C ALA A 183 -21.90 2.11 5.54
N ALA A 184 -22.37 2.74 4.46
CA ALA A 184 -23.79 3.12 4.30
C ALA A 184 -24.76 1.93 4.24
N ASP A 185 -24.28 0.74 3.89
CA ASP A 185 -25.10 -0.46 3.72
C ASP A 185 -25.30 -1.23 5.06
N GLY A 186 -24.78 -0.69 6.16
CA GLY A 186 -24.94 -1.24 7.51
C GLY A 186 -24.04 -2.45 7.82
N PRO A 187 -24.01 -2.91 9.08
CA PRO A 187 -23.12 -3.99 9.52
C PRO A 187 -23.60 -5.39 9.07
N GLU A 188 -24.89 -5.56 8.78
CA GLU A 188 -25.48 -6.84 8.41
C GLU A 188 -25.26 -7.23 6.93
N GLN A 189 -24.39 -6.52 6.22
CA GLN A 189 -24.11 -6.79 4.82
C GLN A 189 -23.19 -8.01 4.65
N ALA A 190 -23.44 -8.82 3.62
CA ALA A 190 -22.63 -10.01 3.33
C ALA A 190 -21.13 -9.71 3.16
N PRO A 191 -20.70 -8.62 2.47
CA PRO A 191 -19.27 -8.31 2.34
C PRO A 191 -18.55 -8.10 3.67
N LEU A 192 -19.22 -7.49 4.67
CA LEU A 192 -18.63 -7.31 5.98
C LEU A 192 -18.50 -8.65 6.71
N ARG A 193 -19.54 -9.49 6.68
CA ARG A 193 -19.47 -10.84 7.26
C ARG A 193 -18.33 -11.66 6.64
N ASN A 194 -18.21 -11.66 5.31
CA ASN A 194 -17.14 -12.37 4.61
C ASN A 194 -15.74 -11.89 5.04
N LEU A 195 -15.56 -10.58 5.24
CA LEU A 195 -14.30 -10.02 5.72
C LEU A 195 -13.99 -10.44 7.17
N LEU A 196 -15.00 -10.45 8.04
CA LEU A 196 -14.86 -10.87 9.44
C LEU A 196 -14.58 -12.37 9.56
N GLU A 197 -15.25 -13.20 8.76
CA GLU A 197 -14.99 -14.65 8.68
C GLU A 197 -13.56 -14.91 8.19
N LEU A 198 -13.11 -14.20 7.15
CA LEU A 198 -11.73 -14.30 6.68
C LEU A 198 -10.71 -13.92 7.76
N LEU A 199 -11.00 -12.88 8.56
CA LEU A 199 -10.15 -12.50 9.68
C LEU A 199 -10.08 -13.62 10.73
N GLN A 200 -11.21 -14.21 11.09
CA GLN A 200 -11.29 -15.32 12.06
C GLN A 200 -10.52 -16.56 11.58
N ASP A 201 -10.61 -16.90 10.29
CA ASP A 201 -9.87 -18.03 9.71
C ASP A 201 -8.34 -17.85 9.75
N ASN A 202 -7.89 -16.59 9.88
CA ASN A 202 -6.48 -16.20 9.75
C ASN A 202 -5.94 -15.48 11.00
N GLU A 203 -6.58 -15.62 12.15
CA GLU A 203 -5.98 -15.23 13.44
C GLU A 203 -4.72 -16.07 13.69
N ARG A 204 -3.54 -15.49 13.43
CA ARG A 204 -2.22 -16.11 13.60
C ARG A 204 -1.30 -15.24 14.43
#